data_AF-A0A7V8FKP0-F1
#
_entry.id   AF-A0A7V8FKP0-F1
#
_cell.length_a   1.000
_cell.length_b   1.000
_cell.length_c   1.000
_cell.angle_alpha   90.00
_cell.angle_beta   90.00
_cell.angle_gamma   90.00
#
_symmetry.space_group_name_H-M   'P 1'
#
loop_
_entity.id
_entity.type
_entity.pdbx_description
1 polymer ?
#
loop_
_entity_poly.entity_id
_entity_poly.type
_entity_poly.pdbx_seq_one_letter_code
_entity_poly.pdbx_strand_id
1 'polypeptide(L)' 'MFSHNKRLQYTVHAGAPNPGLANLMLEQFGGPQGELAAACRYFT' A
#
# COMPACT_ATOMS: atom_id res chain seq x y z
N MET A 1 11.61 -6.29 -17.06
CA MET A 1 12.52 -6.46 -15.91
C MET A 1 12.19 -5.40 -14.87
N PHE A 2 12.13 -5.75 -13.59
CA PHE A 2 11.78 -4.81 -12.51
C PHE A 2 13.03 -4.30 -11.79
N SER A 3 12.96 -3.06 -11.28
CA SER A 3 13.98 -2.45 -10.42
C SER A 3 13.30 -1.86 -9.18
N HIS A 4 13.92 -2.00 -8.02
CA HIS A 4 13.38 -1.52 -6.75
C HIS A 4 14.21 -0.33 -6.23
N ASN A 5 13.56 0.81 -6.07
CA ASN A 5 14.12 2.01 -5.47
C ASN A 5 13.56 2.17 -4.04
N LYS A 6 14.42 2.40 -3.05
CA LYS A 6 14.01 2.59 -1.65
C LYS A 6 13.24 3.89 -1.41
N ARG A 7 13.23 4.83 -2.35
CA ARG A 7 12.46 6.07 -2.27
C ARG A 7 10.98 5.76 -2.50
N LEU A 8 10.13 6.28 -1.61
CA LEU A 8 8.69 6.21 -1.78
C LEU A 8 8.26 6.98 -3.05
N GLN A 9 7.20 6.51 -3.70
CA GLN A 9 6.59 7.22 -4.83
C GLN A 9 6.07 8.61 -4.41
N TYR A 10 5.56 8.69 -3.18
CA TYR A 10 5.15 9.93 -2.52
C TYR A 10 5.55 9.90 -1.05
N THR A 11 6.05 11.02 -0.53
CA THR A 11 6.45 11.14 0.88
C THR A 11 5.20 11.18 1.76
N VAL A 12 5.10 10.21 2.67
CA VAL A 12 4.01 10.15 3.65
C VAL A 12 4.48 10.71 4.98
N HIS A 13 3.65 11.57 5.58
CA HIS A 13 3.85 12.11 6.93
C HIS A 13 2.72 11.64 7.83
N ALA A 14 3.03 10.81 8.83
CA ALA A 14 2.08 10.44 9.88
C ALA A 14 2.27 11.39 11.07
N GLY A 15 1.19 12.06 11.50
CA GLY A 15 1.26 13.02 12.62
C GLY A 15 1.49 12.33 13.97
N ALA A 16 0.77 11.24 14.23
CA ALA A 16 0.90 10.40 15.43
C ALA A 16 0.50 8.95 15.11
N PRO A 17 0.94 7.96 15.91
CA PRO A 17 0.48 6.58 15.76
C PRO A 17 -1.03 6.47 15.96
N ASN A 18 -1.72 5.78 15.05
CA ASN A 18 -3.15 5.48 15.17
C ASN A 18 -3.43 4.01 14.76
N PRO A 19 -3.53 3.09 15.73
CA PRO A 19 -3.78 1.68 15.45
C PRO A 19 -5.14 1.41 14.78
N GLY A 20 -6.17 2.20 15.09
CA GLY A 20 -7.50 2.06 14.50
C GLY A 20 -7.48 2.38 13.00
N LEU A 21 -6.83 3.48 12.63
CA LEU A 21 -6.62 3.82 11.23
C LEU A 21 -5.73 2.78 10.53
N ALA A 22 -4.66 2.33 11.16
CA ALA A 22 -3.78 1.30 10.60
C ALA A 22 -4.54 0.01 10.27
N ASN A 23 -5.47 -0.40 11.14
CA ASN A 23 -6.32 -1.57 10.90
C ASN A 23 -7.23 -1.37 9.66
N LEU A 24 -7.78 -0.17 9.46
CA LEU A 24 -8.55 0.15 8.25
C LEU A 24 -7.68 0.15 6.98
N MET A 25 -6.41 0.57 7.07
CA MET A 25 -5.49 0.57 5.93
C MET A 25 -5.12 -0.85 5.44
N LEU A 26 -5.33 -1.89 6.25
CA LEU A 26 -5.12 -3.28 5.83
C LEU A 26 -6.04 -3.67 4.67
N GLU A 27 -7.25 -3.11 4.60
CA GLU A 27 -8.17 -3.34 3.49
C GLU A 27 -7.59 -2.82 2.16
N GLN A 28 -6.99 -1.63 2.17
CA GLN A 28 -6.35 -1.09 0.98
C GLN A 28 -5.05 -1.82 0.60
N PHE A 29 -4.34 -2.39 1.57
CA PHE A 29 -3.14 -3.15 1.29
C PHE A 29 -3.45 -4.54 0.72
N GLY A 30 -4.28 -5.32 1.41
CA GLY A 30 -4.49 -6.76 1.14
C GLY A 30 -5.95 -7.18 0.95
N GLY A 31 -6.90 -6.26 0.99
CA GLY A 31 -8.30 -6.54 0.70
C GLY A 31 -8.52 -6.93 -0.77
N PRO A 32 -9.68 -7.50 -1.11
CA PRO A 32 -9.99 -7.98 -2.46
C PRO A 32 -9.92 -6.88 -3.54
N GLN A 33 -10.16 -5.63 -3.15
CA GLN A 33 -10.02 -4.45 -4.02
C GLN A 33 -8.77 -3.59 -3.72
N GLY A 34 -7.86 -4.07 -2.87
CA GLY A 34 -6.65 -3.36 -2.49
C GLY A 34 -5.57 -3.31 -3.59
N GLU A 35 -4.51 -2.57 -3.29
CA GLU A 35 -3.39 -2.28 -4.19
C GLU A 35 -2.66 -3.55 -4.64
N LEU A 36 -2.47 -4.53 -3.74
CA LEU A 36 -1.83 -5.80 -4.08
C LEU A 36 -2.66 -6.59 -5.10
N ALA A 37 -3.98 -6.64 -4.91
CA ALA A 37 -4.87 -7.34 -5.83
C ALA A 37 -4.91 -6.65 -7.20
N ALA A 38 -4.88 -5.31 -7.24
CA ALA A 38 -4.79 -4.54 -8.47
C ALA A 38 -3.48 -4.81 -9.22
N ALA A 39 -2.34 -4.77 -8.53
CA ALA A 39 -1.03 -5.07 -9.11
C ALA A 39 -1.02 -6.47 -9.74
N CYS A 40 -1.50 -7.49 -9.03
CA CYS A 40 -1.58 -8.84 -9.58
C CYS A 40 -2.46 -8.92 -10.83
N ARG A 41 -3.58 -8.19 -10.90
CA ARG A 41 -4.48 -8.19 -12.07
C ARG A 41 -3.88 -7.48 -13.29
N TYR A 42 -3.06 -6.45 -13.10
CA TYR A 42 -2.49 -5.68 -14.20
C TYR A 42 -1.17 -6.24 -14.73
N PHE A 43 -0.43 -7.00 -13.92
CA PHE A 43 0.86 -7.58 -14.32
C PHE A 43 0.76 -9.01 -14.88
N THR A 44 -0.42 -9.62 -14.88
CA THR A 44 -0.73 -10.85 -15.64
C THR A 44 -1.07 -10.53 -17.08
#